data_AF-A0A8S0YST6-F1
#
_entry.id   AF-A0A8S0YST6-F1
#
_cell.length_a   1.000
_cell.length_b   1.000
_cell.length_c   1.000
_cell.angle_alpha   90.00
_cell.angle_beta   90.00
_cell.angle_gamma   90.00
#
_symmetry.space_group_name_H-M   'P 1'
#
loop_
_entity.id
_entity.type
_entity.pdbx_description
1 polymer ?
#
loop_
_entity_poly.entity_id
_entity_poly.type
_entity_poly.pdbx_seq_one_letter_code
_entity_poly.pdbx_strand_id
1 'polypeptide(L)'
;MFSKKHNSFLMETLLPDDKGTLDGNDSHKRVFDSELTNNLSSVSALYIYTGTPSHGYGSQAPKVAETVKRSLEYNRKVNTPRTITIGDVEVERLQWEKRDGPFVHDKFHANYITSVLRQMSQSVLVSHHTQMDSVVRRVMDKLLNQSSDILTQGRQTFCPFREQSVTAAQAYKTAFDFLSDNTRRDCFSLLDWIQAIIECFEKDRIRLIQCESCETEIRILDPETK
;
A
#
# COMPACT_ATOMS: atom_id res chain seq x y z
N MET A 1 -28.20 40.15 -14.16
CA MET A 1 -28.56 40.31 -12.74
C MET A 1 -28.18 39.01 -12.03
N PHE A 2 -26.98 38.93 -11.44
CA PHE A 2 -26.53 37.72 -10.77
C PHE A 2 -27.27 37.57 -9.44
N SER A 3 -28.18 36.60 -9.37
CA SER A 3 -28.77 36.14 -8.11
C SER A 3 -27.63 35.68 -7.20
N LYS A 4 -27.42 36.37 -6.07
CA LYS A 4 -26.49 35.94 -5.03
C LYS A 4 -27.02 34.62 -4.46
N LYS A 5 -26.52 33.49 -4.96
CA LYS A 5 -26.71 32.19 -4.32
C LYS A 5 -25.84 32.18 -3.07
N HIS A 6 -26.46 32.46 -1.93
CA HIS A 6 -25.83 32.31 -0.63
C HIS A 6 -25.59 30.82 -0.41
N ASN A 7 -24.54 30.49 0.34
CA ASN A 7 -24.21 29.12 0.67
C ASN A 7 -25.29 28.59 1.62
N SER A 8 -26.35 27.99 1.06
CA SER A 8 -27.59 27.61 1.75
C SER A 8 -27.31 26.73 2.97
N PHE A 9 -26.26 25.93 2.90
CA PHE A 9 -25.83 25.00 3.94
C PHE A 9 -25.34 25.68 5.23
N LEU A 10 -24.64 26.81 5.08
CA LEU A 10 -24.16 27.61 6.22
C LEU A 10 -25.30 28.42 6.84
N MET A 11 -26.29 28.79 6.04
CA MET A 11 -27.46 29.56 6.50
C MET A 11 -28.44 28.68 7.29
N GLU A 12 -28.66 27.43 6.89
CA GLU A 12 -29.55 26.49 7.59
C GLU A 12 -28.98 26.00 8.94
N THR A 13 -27.64 26.02 9.09
CA THR A 13 -26.98 25.70 10.37
C THR A 13 -26.92 26.89 11.34
N LEU A 14 -26.98 28.13 10.83
CA LEU A 14 -26.86 29.36 11.62
C LEU A 14 -28.19 30.03 11.96
N LEU A 15 -29.26 29.78 11.20
CA LEU A 15 -30.56 30.39 11.46
C LEU A 15 -31.39 29.45 12.34
N PRO A 16 -31.67 29.83 13.61
CA PRO A 16 -32.74 29.18 14.35
C PRO A 16 -34.07 29.44 13.63
N ASP A 17 -34.97 28.45 13.63
CA ASP A 17 -36.34 28.61 13.14
C ASP A 17 -37.00 29.74 13.92
N ASP A 18 -37.07 30.91 13.28
CA ASP A 18 -37.40 32.14 13.97
C ASP A 18 -38.92 32.26 14.06
N LYS A 19 -39.51 31.56 15.04
CA LYS A 19 -40.78 31.95 15.68
C LYS A 19 -40.84 31.46 17.13
N GLY A 20 -40.43 32.33 18.05
CA GLY A 20 -40.99 32.34 19.39
C GLY A 20 -39.96 32.37 20.52
N THR A 21 -39.95 33.50 21.21
CA THR A 21 -39.35 33.71 22.53
C THR A 21 -39.60 32.61 23.56
N LEU A 22 -38.52 32.32 24.28
CA LEU A 22 -38.38 31.96 25.71
C LEU A 22 -38.55 30.50 26.18
N ASP A 23 -37.49 30.14 26.91
CA ASP A 23 -37.38 29.27 28.08
C ASP A 23 -37.09 27.78 27.93
N GLY A 24 -35.95 27.41 28.53
CA GLY A 24 -35.82 26.26 29.41
C GLY A 24 -36.22 24.89 28.87
N ASN A 25 -35.20 24.11 28.51
CA ASN A 25 -35.20 22.66 28.69
C ASN A 25 -36.11 21.79 27.79
N ASP A 26 -36.57 22.28 26.64
CA ASP A 26 -37.25 21.43 25.66
C ASP A 26 -36.34 21.00 24.51
N SER A 27 -36.25 19.68 24.33
CA SER A 27 -35.52 19.03 23.25
C SER A 27 -36.27 19.22 21.93
N HIS A 28 -36.15 20.40 21.32
CA HIS A 28 -36.61 20.62 19.95
C HIS A 28 -35.80 19.70 19.03
N LYS A 29 -36.48 18.66 18.53
CA LYS A 29 -35.97 17.81 17.47
C LYS A 29 -35.94 18.67 16.20
N ARG A 30 -34.78 19.27 15.89
CA ARG A 30 -34.60 20.05 14.66
C ARG A 30 -34.99 19.17 13.48
N VAL A 31 -36.03 19.58 12.74
CA VAL A 31 -36.47 18.89 11.52
C VAL A 31 -35.73 19.58 10.38
N PHE A 32 -34.63 18.98 9.95
CA PHE A 32 -33.90 19.46 8.79
C PHE A 32 -34.72 19.18 7.52
N ASP A 33 -34.74 20.14 6.59
CA ASP A 33 -35.37 19.89 5.30
C ASP A 33 -34.57 18.82 4.55
N SER A 34 -35.20 17.67 4.31
CA SER A 34 -34.57 16.54 3.64
C SER A 34 -34.17 16.87 2.20
N GLU A 35 -34.83 17.81 1.52
CA GLU A 35 -34.48 18.17 0.14
C GLU A 35 -33.20 19.01 0.07
N LEU A 36 -32.94 19.84 1.09
CA LEU A 36 -31.75 20.68 1.20
C LEU A 36 -30.54 19.93 1.76
N THR A 37 -30.77 18.91 2.60
CA THR A 37 -29.71 18.16 3.28
C THR A 37 -29.37 16.81 2.65
N ASN A 38 -30.27 16.20 1.86
CA ASN A 38 -30.04 14.93 1.18
C ASN A 38 -29.75 15.10 -0.33
N ASN A 39 -28.73 15.91 -0.66
CA ASN A 39 -28.32 16.14 -2.04
C ASN A 39 -26.78 16.09 -2.19
N LEU A 40 -26.27 15.92 -3.41
CA LEU A 40 -24.82 15.82 -3.63
C LEU A 40 -24.07 17.09 -3.19
N SER A 41 -24.73 18.25 -3.20
CA SER A 41 -24.16 19.52 -2.74
C SER A 41 -23.92 19.59 -1.23
N SER A 42 -24.60 18.77 -0.41
CA SER A 42 -24.40 18.71 1.04
C SER A 42 -23.36 17.68 1.48
N VAL A 43 -22.83 16.86 0.55
CA VAL A 43 -21.89 15.77 0.88
C VAL A 43 -20.62 16.27 1.57
N SER A 44 -20.17 17.49 1.27
CA SER A 44 -19.00 18.09 1.95
C SER A 44 -19.19 18.23 3.46
N ALA A 45 -20.42 18.36 3.93
CA ALA A 45 -20.73 18.47 5.36
C ALA A 45 -20.69 17.13 6.10
N LEU A 46 -20.75 16.01 5.37
CA LEU A 46 -20.61 14.67 5.95
C LEU A 46 -19.17 14.37 6.34
N TYR A 47 -18.20 15.05 5.72
CA TYR A 47 -16.79 14.85 6.00
C TYR A 47 -16.27 15.87 7.02
N ILE A 48 -15.93 15.38 8.20
CA ILE A 48 -15.39 16.20 9.30
C ILE A 48 -13.87 16.42 9.08
N TYR A 49 -13.49 17.10 8.01
CA TYR A 49 -12.08 17.40 7.69
C TYR A 49 -11.49 18.57 8.47
N THR A 50 -12.32 19.32 9.21
CA THR A 50 -11.86 20.39 10.11
C THR A 50 -11.26 19.86 11.41
N GLY A 51 -11.52 18.59 11.76
CA GLY A 51 -10.98 17.93 12.93
C GLY A 51 -9.55 17.41 12.74
N THR A 52 -8.88 17.06 13.83
CA THR A 52 -7.59 16.37 13.77
C THR A 52 -7.78 14.92 13.28
N PRO A 53 -6.93 14.42 12.36
CA PRO A 53 -7.03 13.04 11.90
C PRO A 53 -6.66 12.05 13.01
N SER A 54 -7.16 10.82 12.89
CA SER A 54 -6.77 9.73 13.81
C SER A 54 -5.28 9.40 13.67
N HIS A 55 -4.58 9.27 14.79
CA HIS A 55 -3.17 8.88 14.84
C HIS A 55 -3.03 7.45 15.38
N GLY A 56 -2.01 6.74 14.92
CA GLY A 56 -1.66 5.42 15.44
C GLY A 56 -0.92 5.54 16.77
N TYR A 57 -1.39 4.86 17.81
CA TYR A 57 -0.76 4.82 19.13
C TYR A 57 -0.30 3.40 19.47
N GLY A 58 0.80 3.30 20.21
CA GLY A 58 1.37 2.02 20.65
C GLY A 58 2.06 1.22 19.54
N SER A 59 2.32 -0.06 19.84
CA SER A 59 2.97 -0.98 18.90
C SER A 59 2.03 -1.35 17.75
N GLN A 60 2.56 -1.34 16.52
CA GLN A 60 1.83 -1.76 15.33
C GLN A 60 1.86 -3.28 15.12
N ALA A 61 2.63 -4.02 15.91
CA ALA A 61 2.82 -5.46 15.76
C ALA A 61 1.51 -6.27 15.73
N PRO A 62 0.49 -5.99 16.59
CA PRO A 62 -0.78 -6.73 16.53
C PRO A 62 -1.51 -6.55 15.20
N LYS A 63 -1.45 -5.36 14.60
CA LYS A 63 -2.10 -5.07 13.31
C LYS A 63 -1.37 -5.73 12.15
N VAL A 64 -0.04 -5.80 12.21
CA VAL A 64 0.77 -6.57 11.26
C VAL A 64 0.41 -8.05 11.36
N ALA A 65 0.41 -8.64 12.56
CA ALA A 65 0.07 -10.04 12.78
C ALA A 65 -1.35 -10.38 12.30
N GLU A 66 -2.33 -9.52 12.60
CA GLU A 66 -3.70 -9.65 12.12
C GLU A 66 -3.76 -9.68 10.58
N THR A 67 -3.01 -8.79 9.92
CA THR A 67 -2.99 -8.69 8.45
C THR A 67 -2.35 -9.92 7.81
N VAL A 68 -1.22 -10.40 8.34
CA VAL A 68 -0.56 -11.62 7.86
C VAL A 68 -1.45 -12.85 8.06
N LYS A 69 -2.09 -12.97 9.21
CA LYS A 69 -3.04 -14.06 9.47
C LYS A 69 -4.19 -14.01 8.46
N ARG A 70 -4.74 -12.82 8.23
CA ARG A 70 -5.87 -12.63 7.31
C ARG A 70 -5.50 -12.95 5.87
N SER A 71 -4.30 -12.60 5.40
CA SER A 71 -3.85 -12.96 4.05
C SER A 71 -3.79 -14.47 3.85
N LEU A 72 -3.30 -15.22 4.86
CA LEU A 72 -3.26 -16.69 4.81
C LEU A 72 -4.67 -17.32 4.91
N GLU A 73 -5.57 -16.72 5.70
CA GLU A 73 -6.97 -17.17 5.82
C GLU A 73 -7.77 -16.97 4.51
N TYR A 74 -7.37 -16.03 3.66
CA TYR A 74 -7.99 -15.79 2.37
C TYR A 74 -7.69 -16.87 1.33
N ASN A 75 -6.74 -17.76 1.59
CA ASN A 75 -6.63 -18.99 0.82
C ASN A 75 -7.61 -20.05 1.33
N ARG A 76 -8.71 -20.20 0.60
CA ARG A 76 -9.88 -20.99 0.99
C ARG A 76 -9.80 -22.46 0.59
N LYS A 77 -8.65 -22.93 0.10
CA LYS A 77 -8.47 -24.35 -0.23
C LYS A 77 -8.60 -25.21 1.03
N VAL A 78 -9.44 -26.22 0.97
CA VAL A 78 -9.66 -27.18 2.08
C VAL A 78 -9.12 -28.56 1.70
N ASN A 79 -9.41 -29.02 0.48
CA ASN A 79 -9.18 -30.41 0.07
C ASN A 79 -7.78 -30.66 -0.52
N THR A 80 -7.00 -29.59 -0.72
CA THR A 80 -5.68 -29.66 -1.35
C THR A 80 -4.67 -28.83 -0.58
N PRO A 81 -3.38 -29.15 -0.66
CA PRO A 81 -2.34 -28.34 -0.03
C PRO A 81 -2.44 -26.88 -0.46
N ARG A 82 -2.38 -26.00 0.53
CA ARG A 82 -2.37 -24.54 0.39
C ARG A 82 -1.00 -24.01 -0.02
N THR A 83 0.03 -24.82 0.10
CA THR A 83 1.42 -24.47 -0.20
C THR A 83 1.98 -25.38 -1.29
N ILE A 84 2.96 -24.85 -2.00
CA ILE A 84 3.81 -25.55 -2.97
C ILE A 84 5.27 -25.19 -2.65
N THR A 85 6.16 -26.14 -2.80
CA THR A 85 7.60 -25.91 -2.62
C THR A 85 8.22 -25.50 -3.95
N ILE A 86 8.90 -24.35 -3.98
CA ILE A 86 9.66 -23.85 -5.14
C ILE A 86 11.12 -23.68 -4.68
N GLY A 87 12.01 -24.58 -5.13
CA GLY A 87 13.35 -24.68 -4.58
C GLY A 87 13.28 -25.09 -3.10
N ASP A 88 13.88 -24.27 -2.23
CA ASP A 88 13.88 -24.48 -0.77
C ASP A 88 12.82 -23.63 -0.04
N VAL A 89 11.92 -22.96 -0.78
CA VAL A 89 10.93 -22.03 -0.22
C VAL A 89 9.52 -22.60 -0.36
N GLU A 90 8.78 -22.60 0.74
CA GLU A 90 7.35 -22.87 0.73
C GLU A 90 6.57 -21.62 0.34
N VAL A 91 5.82 -21.71 -0.75
CA VAL A 91 5.03 -20.61 -1.31
C VAL A 91 3.56 -20.98 -1.31
N GLU A 92 2.70 -20.00 -1.08
CA GLU A 92 1.26 -20.21 -1.12
C GLU A 92 0.74 -20.49 -2.55
N ARG A 93 0.03 -21.62 -2.71
CA ARG A 93 -0.68 -22.00 -3.92
C ARG A 93 -2.05 -21.33 -3.93
N LEU A 94 -2.17 -20.27 -4.73
CA LEU A 94 -3.42 -19.51 -4.89
C LEU A 94 -4.32 -20.02 -6.02
N GLN A 95 -3.76 -20.74 -7.00
CA GLN A 95 -4.44 -21.18 -8.21
C GLN A 95 -5.53 -22.19 -7.89
N TRP A 96 -6.78 -21.89 -8.24
CA TRP A 96 -7.91 -22.80 -8.07
C TRP A 96 -8.09 -23.70 -9.29
N GLU A 97 -8.12 -25.00 -9.05
CA GLU A 97 -8.25 -26.05 -10.04
C GLU A 97 -9.50 -26.90 -9.77
N LYS A 98 -9.90 -27.70 -10.77
CA LYS A 98 -11.08 -28.57 -10.66
C LYS A 98 -11.02 -29.53 -9.48
N ARG A 99 -9.82 -29.98 -9.10
CA ARG A 99 -9.58 -30.87 -7.94
C ARG A 99 -9.83 -30.22 -6.59
N ASP A 100 -9.82 -28.89 -6.52
CA ASP A 100 -10.00 -28.16 -5.27
C ASP A 100 -11.48 -28.02 -4.87
N GLY A 101 -12.40 -28.40 -5.78
CA GLY A 101 -13.84 -28.32 -5.59
C GLY A 101 -14.49 -27.10 -6.26
N PRO A 102 -15.77 -26.81 -5.95
CA PRO A 102 -16.46 -25.65 -6.50
C PRO A 102 -15.79 -24.36 -6.02
N PHE A 103 -15.64 -23.40 -6.94
CA PHE A 103 -15.05 -22.10 -6.62
C PHE A 103 -15.97 -21.31 -5.69
N VAL A 104 -15.39 -20.67 -4.68
CA VAL A 104 -16.13 -19.91 -3.65
C VAL A 104 -16.36 -18.49 -4.17
N HIS A 105 -17.61 -18.10 -4.43
CA HIS A 105 -17.94 -16.76 -4.95
C HIS A 105 -18.51 -15.82 -3.88
N ASP A 106 -19.04 -16.39 -2.80
CA ASP A 106 -19.82 -15.74 -1.74
C ASP A 106 -18.96 -15.23 -0.57
N LYS A 107 -17.63 -15.40 -0.64
CA LYS A 107 -16.69 -15.03 0.43
C LYS A 107 -15.46 -14.34 -0.12
N PHE A 108 -14.83 -13.51 0.72
CA PHE A 108 -13.50 -12.98 0.41
C PHE A 108 -12.47 -14.11 0.33
N HIS A 109 -11.74 -14.14 -0.78
CA HIS A 109 -10.66 -15.09 -1.04
C HIS A 109 -9.56 -14.43 -1.90
N ALA A 110 -8.34 -14.96 -1.78
CA ALA A 110 -7.20 -14.59 -2.62
C ALA A 110 -7.05 -15.53 -3.83
N ASN A 111 -7.81 -16.63 -3.86
CA ASN A 111 -7.71 -17.63 -4.91
C ASN A 111 -8.23 -17.12 -6.27
N TYR A 112 -7.69 -17.65 -7.37
CA TYR A 112 -8.12 -17.33 -8.73
C TYR A 112 -8.09 -18.55 -9.63
N ILE A 113 -8.97 -18.58 -10.64
CA ILE A 113 -8.98 -19.67 -11.64
C ILE A 113 -8.06 -19.27 -12.80
N THR A 114 -6.96 -20.01 -12.98
CA THR A 114 -5.92 -19.69 -13.98
C THR A 114 -6.45 -19.63 -15.41
N SER A 115 -7.39 -20.50 -15.79
CA SER A 115 -7.97 -20.50 -17.13
C SER A 115 -8.79 -19.24 -17.42
N VAL A 116 -9.55 -18.78 -16.42
CA VAL A 116 -10.36 -17.55 -16.53
C VAL A 116 -9.45 -16.34 -16.59
N LEU A 117 -8.43 -16.27 -15.71
CA LEU A 117 -7.44 -15.19 -15.74
C LEU A 117 -6.75 -15.10 -17.12
N ARG A 118 -6.33 -16.24 -17.68
CA ARG A 118 -5.73 -16.30 -19.02
C ARG A 118 -6.68 -15.76 -20.09
N GLN A 119 -7.95 -16.17 -20.09
CA GLN A 119 -8.94 -15.68 -21.05
C GLN A 119 -9.14 -14.17 -20.93
N MET A 120 -9.23 -13.64 -19.71
CA MET A 120 -9.34 -12.20 -19.46
C MET A 120 -8.10 -11.46 -19.98
N SER A 121 -6.89 -11.96 -19.69
CA SER A 121 -5.64 -11.39 -20.19
C SER A 121 -5.56 -11.41 -21.72
N GLN A 122 -5.97 -12.51 -22.36
CA GLN A 122 -6.02 -12.61 -23.82
C GLN A 122 -7.01 -11.63 -24.44
N SER A 123 -8.18 -11.46 -23.83
CA SER A 123 -9.19 -10.48 -24.28
C SER A 123 -8.66 -9.05 -24.24
N VAL A 124 -7.97 -8.68 -23.15
CA VAL A 124 -7.30 -7.37 -23.01
C VAL A 124 -6.23 -7.20 -24.09
N LEU A 125 -5.39 -8.22 -24.30
CA LEU A 125 -4.33 -8.17 -25.30
C LEU A 125 -4.90 -7.97 -26.70
N VAL A 126 -5.91 -8.75 -27.11
CA VAL A 126 -6.52 -8.61 -28.44
C VAL A 126 -7.09 -7.20 -28.63
N SER A 127 -7.75 -6.67 -27.60
CA SER A 127 -8.41 -5.35 -27.67
C SER A 127 -7.43 -4.17 -27.65
N HIS A 128 -6.26 -4.32 -27.01
CA HIS A 128 -5.37 -3.19 -26.69
C HIS A 128 -3.88 -3.42 -27.00
N HIS A 129 -3.52 -4.43 -27.79
CA HIS A 129 -2.12 -4.76 -28.07
C HIS A 129 -1.31 -3.58 -28.60
N THR A 130 -1.88 -2.75 -29.49
CA THR A 130 -1.14 -1.60 -30.06
C THR A 130 -0.81 -0.53 -29.01
N GLN A 131 -1.73 -0.24 -28.09
CA GLN A 131 -1.47 0.68 -26.98
C GLN A 131 -0.47 0.07 -25.99
N MET A 132 -0.59 -1.23 -25.70
CA MET A 132 0.36 -1.94 -24.84
C MET A 132 1.78 -1.87 -25.41
N ASP A 133 1.95 -2.17 -26.70
CA ASP A 133 3.26 -2.08 -27.38
C ASP A 133 3.84 -0.66 -27.32
N SER A 134 3.01 0.36 -27.53
CA SER A 134 3.45 1.76 -27.43
C SER A 134 3.93 2.10 -26.01
N VAL A 135 3.19 1.68 -24.98
CA VAL A 135 3.58 1.89 -23.59
C VAL A 135 4.87 1.14 -23.27
N VAL A 136 4.99 -0.13 -23.70
CA VAL A 136 6.19 -0.94 -23.47
C VAL A 136 7.41 -0.28 -24.11
N ARG A 137 7.33 0.17 -25.38
CA ARG A 137 8.43 0.89 -26.03
C ARG A 137 8.84 2.13 -25.25
N ARG A 138 7.88 2.95 -24.83
CA ARG A 138 8.16 4.15 -24.01
C ARG A 138 8.82 3.82 -22.67
N VAL A 139 8.40 2.75 -22.01
CA VAL A 139 9.01 2.30 -20.75
C VAL A 139 10.42 1.78 -20.98
N MET A 140 10.65 1.00 -22.04
CA MET A 140 11.97 0.52 -22.42
C MET A 140 12.93 1.67 -22.72
N ASP A 141 12.51 2.63 -23.56
CA ASP A 141 13.30 3.82 -23.88
C ASP A 141 13.62 4.63 -22.61
N LYS A 142 12.66 4.74 -21.69
CA LYS A 142 12.88 5.40 -20.41
C LYS A 142 13.92 4.64 -19.58
N LEU A 143 13.78 3.33 -19.40
CA LEU A 143 14.73 2.53 -18.60
C LEU A 143 16.15 2.56 -19.16
N LEU A 144 16.30 2.51 -20.49
CA LEU A 144 17.61 2.52 -21.16
C LEU A 144 18.35 3.85 -20.99
N ASN A 145 17.62 4.96 -20.90
CA ASN A 145 18.21 6.31 -20.82
C ASN A 145 18.19 6.89 -19.40
N GLN A 146 17.70 6.14 -18.42
CA GLN A 146 17.49 6.65 -17.07
C GLN A 146 18.68 6.29 -16.16
N SER A 147 19.24 7.34 -15.56
CA SER A 147 20.26 7.22 -14.52
C SER A 147 19.67 6.62 -13.23
N SER A 148 20.51 5.93 -12.47
CA SER A 148 20.15 5.30 -11.20
C SER A 148 19.82 6.31 -10.09
N ASP A 149 20.23 7.57 -10.24
CA ASP A 149 19.92 8.68 -9.32
C ASP A 149 18.41 8.89 -9.09
N ILE A 150 17.55 8.48 -10.03
CA ILE A 150 16.10 8.49 -9.83
C ILE A 150 15.67 7.74 -8.55
N LEU A 151 16.40 6.70 -8.16
CA LEU A 151 16.09 5.89 -6.99
C LEU A 151 16.19 6.71 -5.69
N THR A 152 16.85 7.88 -5.72
CA THR A 152 16.93 8.81 -4.58
C THR A 152 15.65 9.61 -4.37
N GLN A 153 14.77 9.72 -5.36
CA GLN A 153 13.55 10.55 -5.33
C GLN A 153 12.37 9.87 -4.62
N GLY A 154 12.58 8.70 -4.02
CA GLY A 154 11.56 7.99 -3.25
C GLY A 154 11.27 8.64 -1.89
N ARG A 155 10.20 8.16 -1.25
CA ARG A 155 9.88 8.48 0.16
C ARG A 155 10.85 7.72 1.09
N GLN A 156 10.44 7.47 2.33
CA GLN A 156 11.16 6.55 3.21
C GLN A 156 11.16 5.13 2.62
N THR A 157 12.28 4.46 2.73
CA THR A 157 12.49 3.07 2.29
C THR A 157 13.25 2.29 3.36
N PHE A 158 13.07 0.97 3.38
CA PHE A 158 13.79 0.10 4.27
C PHE A 158 15.22 -0.11 3.75
N CYS A 159 16.23 0.20 4.58
CA CYS A 159 17.62 -0.09 4.27
C CYS A 159 18.04 -1.38 4.98
N PRO A 160 18.27 -2.49 4.24
CA PRO A 160 18.59 -3.79 4.85
C PRO A 160 19.93 -3.77 5.58
N PHE A 161 20.88 -2.91 5.19
CA PHE A 161 22.21 -2.81 5.80
C PHE A 161 22.20 -2.12 7.16
N ARG A 162 21.14 -1.39 7.48
CA ARG A 162 20.97 -0.66 8.74
C ARG A 162 19.75 -1.13 9.54
N GLU A 163 19.01 -2.09 9.01
CA GLU A 163 17.78 -2.66 9.58
C GLU A 163 16.74 -1.62 10.02
N GLN A 164 16.68 -0.49 9.30
CA GLN A 164 15.79 0.63 9.66
C GLN A 164 15.25 1.35 8.43
N SER A 165 14.17 2.09 8.62
CA SER A 165 13.59 2.96 7.59
C SER A 165 14.37 4.26 7.51
N VAL A 166 14.91 4.60 6.33
CA VAL A 166 15.68 5.82 6.08
C VAL A 166 15.15 6.54 4.84
N THR A 167 15.68 7.72 4.54
CA THR A 167 15.36 8.41 3.28
C THR A 167 15.91 7.62 2.08
N ALA A 168 15.20 7.65 0.95
CA ALA A 168 15.62 6.91 -0.25
C ALA A 168 17.06 7.26 -0.68
N ALA A 169 17.46 8.54 -0.62
CA ALA A 169 18.82 8.97 -0.95
C ALA A 169 19.90 8.33 -0.04
N GLN A 170 19.61 8.15 1.25
CA GLN A 170 20.54 7.53 2.19
C GLN A 170 20.66 6.02 1.96
N ALA A 171 19.52 5.33 1.77
CA ALA A 171 19.50 3.92 1.41
C ALA A 171 20.22 3.68 0.08
N TYR A 172 19.98 4.55 -0.91
CA TYR A 172 20.64 4.52 -2.20
C TYR A 172 22.15 4.59 -2.07
N LYS A 173 22.68 5.56 -1.31
CA LYS A 173 24.13 5.68 -1.11
C LYS A 173 24.73 4.39 -0.51
N THR A 174 24.13 3.88 0.56
CA THR A 174 24.61 2.65 1.20
C THR A 174 24.54 1.45 0.25
N ALA A 175 23.48 1.35 -0.55
CA ALA A 175 23.34 0.30 -1.55
C ALA A 175 24.34 0.45 -2.70
N PHE A 176 24.60 1.68 -3.17
CA PHE A 176 25.60 1.94 -4.20
C PHE A 176 26.99 1.52 -3.73
N ASP A 177 27.41 1.96 -2.54
CA ASP A 177 28.71 1.59 -1.96
C ASP A 177 28.84 0.05 -1.85
N PHE A 178 27.78 -0.61 -1.37
CA PHE A 178 27.72 -2.07 -1.30
C PHE A 178 27.83 -2.76 -2.66
N LEU A 179 27.07 -2.29 -3.67
CA LEU A 179 27.08 -2.88 -5.00
C LEU A 179 28.43 -2.66 -5.68
N SER A 180 29.00 -1.46 -5.58
CA SER A 180 30.31 -1.12 -6.12
C SER A 180 31.42 -1.96 -5.49
N ASP A 181 31.40 -2.15 -4.17
CA ASP A 181 32.41 -2.97 -3.47
C ASP A 181 32.32 -4.46 -3.86
N ASN A 182 31.11 -4.98 -4.04
CA ASN A 182 30.91 -6.38 -4.35
C ASN A 182 31.10 -6.69 -5.84
N THR A 183 30.70 -5.81 -6.75
CA THR A 183 30.76 -6.05 -8.21
C THR A 183 31.96 -5.40 -8.89
N ARG A 184 32.63 -4.44 -8.23
CA ARG A 184 33.69 -3.59 -8.78
C ARG A 184 33.24 -2.77 -9.99
N ARG A 185 31.96 -2.36 -10.01
CA ARG A 185 31.37 -1.55 -11.06
C ARG A 185 30.65 -0.35 -10.47
N ASP A 186 30.76 0.78 -11.15
CA ASP A 186 29.97 1.96 -10.82
C ASP A 186 28.59 1.88 -11.50
N CYS A 187 27.54 1.73 -10.70
CA CYS A 187 26.18 1.51 -11.17
C CYS A 187 25.46 2.84 -11.46
N PHE A 188 25.89 3.57 -12.49
CA PHE A 188 25.32 4.89 -12.84
C PHE A 188 24.03 4.81 -13.66
N SER A 189 23.83 3.74 -14.44
CA SER A 189 22.55 3.50 -15.12
C SER A 189 21.64 2.62 -14.28
N LEU A 190 20.34 2.74 -14.48
CA LEU A 190 19.37 1.89 -13.79
C LEU A 190 19.52 0.41 -14.19
N LEU A 191 19.93 0.13 -15.43
CA LEU A 191 20.17 -1.24 -15.89
C LEU A 191 21.42 -1.85 -15.25
N ASP A 192 22.51 -1.08 -15.13
CA ASP A 192 23.72 -1.53 -14.43
C ASP A 192 23.39 -1.84 -12.97
N TRP A 193 22.55 -1.01 -12.35
CA TRP A 193 22.08 -1.24 -10.98
C TRP A 193 21.32 -2.56 -10.83
N ILE A 194 20.38 -2.85 -11.73
CA ILE A 194 19.63 -4.12 -11.73
C ILE A 194 20.58 -5.30 -11.96
N GLN A 195 21.49 -5.18 -12.92
CA GLN A 195 22.47 -6.22 -13.21
C GLN A 195 23.39 -6.49 -12.02
N ALA A 196 23.89 -5.44 -11.35
CA ALA A 196 24.74 -5.58 -10.18
C ALA A 196 24.01 -6.29 -9.01
N ILE A 197 22.70 -6.05 -8.84
CA ILE A 197 21.89 -6.79 -7.85
C ILE A 197 21.82 -8.28 -8.21
N ILE A 198 21.55 -8.61 -9.48
CA ILE A 198 21.47 -10.01 -9.94
C ILE A 198 22.83 -10.70 -9.75
N GLU A 199 23.92 -10.06 -10.15
CA GLU A 199 25.28 -10.59 -9.96
C GLU A 199 25.61 -10.80 -8.47
N CYS A 200 25.07 -10.00 -7.56
CA CYS A 200 25.22 -10.24 -6.13
C CYS A 200 24.49 -11.52 -5.68
N PHE A 201 23.29 -11.82 -6.20
CA PHE A 201 22.57 -13.05 -5.87
C PHE A 201 23.26 -14.32 -6.36
N GLU A 202 24.05 -14.22 -7.43
CA GLU A 202 24.80 -15.34 -7.99
C GLU A 202 26.12 -15.64 -7.25
N LYS A 203 26.54 -14.77 -6.33
CA LYS A 203 27.79 -14.96 -5.56
C LYS A 203 27.56 -15.84 -4.34
N ASP A 204 28.47 -16.79 -4.14
CA ASP A 204 28.51 -17.62 -2.93
C ASP A 204 28.74 -16.80 -1.64
N ARG A 205 29.42 -15.65 -1.77
CA ARG A 205 29.78 -14.79 -0.65
C ARG A 205 29.70 -13.32 -1.04
N ILE A 206 29.15 -12.52 -0.14
CA ILE A 206 28.99 -11.07 -0.28
C ILE A 206 29.68 -10.40 0.90
N ARG A 207 30.38 -9.29 0.62
CA ARG A 207 30.97 -8.43 1.65
C ARG A 207 29.95 -7.42 2.13
N LEU A 208 29.65 -7.45 3.43
CA LEU A 208 28.82 -6.45 4.09
C LEU A 208 29.72 -5.34 4.64
N ILE A 209 29.42 -4.10 4.28
CA ILE A 209 30.02 -2.92 4.91
C ILE A 209 29.29 -2.74 6.24
N GLN A 210 29.90 -3.18 7.34
CA GLN A 210 29.34 -2.96 8.67
C GLN A 210 29.29 -1.46 8.97
N CYS A 211 28.09 -0.91 9.12
CA CYS A 211 27.90 0.35 9.81
C CYS A 211 28.05 0.06 11.31
N GLU A 212 28.79 0.90 12.03
CA GLU A 212 29.10 0.75 13.46
C GLU A 212 27.91 0.19 14.26
N SER A 213 28.19 -0.83 15.06
CA SER A 213 27.25 -1.58 15.89
C SER A 213 26.29 -0.64 16.62
N CYS A 214 25.01 -0.67 16.26
CA CYS A 214 23.96 -0.29 17.19
C CYS A 214 23.94 -1.35 18.30
N GLU A 215 24.67 -1.10 19.39
CA GLU A 215 24.47 -1.81 20.66
C GLU A 215 23.00 -1.61 21.04
N THR A 216 22.18 -2.59 20.70
CA THR A 216 20.78 -2.58 21.10
C THR A 216 20.79 -3.09 22.54
N GLU A 217 20.77 -2.17 23.50
CA GLU A 217 20.47 -2.53 24.89
C GLU A 217 19.12 -3.26 24.90
N ILE A 218 19.15 -4.58 25.03
CA ILE A 218 17.96 -5.36 25.30
C ILE A 218 17.56 -5.01 26.73
N ARG A 219 16.72 -4.00 26.89
CA ARG A 219 16.02 -3.76 28.15
C ARG A 219 14.95 -4.83 28.28
N ILE A 220 15.30 -5.91 28.98
CA ILE A 220 14.33 -6.86 29.51
C ILE A 220 13.49 -6.07 30.52
N LEU A 221 12.24 -5.78 30.18
CA LEU A 221 11.29 -5.20 31.12
C LEU A 221 11.06 -6.23 32.24
N ASP A 222 11.23 -5.77 33.48
CA ASP A 222 11.00 -6.58 34.68
C ASP A 222 9.51 -6.96 34.76
N PRO A 223 9.15 -8.25 34.81
CA PRO A 223 7.75 -8.68 34.82
C PRO A 223 6.94 -8.17 36.03
N GLU A 224 7.58 -7.67 37.08
CA GLU A 224 6.88 -7.11 38.25
C GLU A 224 6.55 -5.62 38.13
N THR A 225 7.22 -4.87 37.26
CA THR A 225 6.98 -3.43 37.08
C THR A 225 6.70 -3.13 35.61
N LYS A 226 5.41 -2.97 35.29
CA LYS A 226 4.94 -2.48 33.99
C LYS A 226 5.68 -1.24 33.50
#